data_AF-A0A9P9KMV8-F1
#
_entry.id   AF-A0A9P9KMV8-F1
#
_cell.length_a   1.000
_cell.length_b   1.000
_cell.length_c   1.000
_cell.angle_alpha   90.00
_cell.angle_beta   90.00
_cell.angle_gamma   90.00
#
_symmetry.space_group_name_H-M   'P 1'
#
loop_
_entity.id
_entity.type
_entity.pdbx_description
1 polymer ?
#
loop_
_entity_poly.entity_id
_entity_poly.type
_entity_poly.pdbx_seq_one_letter_code
_entity_poly.pdbx_strand_id
1 'polypeptide(L)'
;MSDSGQGNSGRPPIDGYVDPNFPNPNGEWDTPVIIYGYTPAFSLAVFAAVWFAVFLVVHLVQTIRFRSWYFITFPIGLLFEIVGYIARSLSAKDDPYHLLYFILNYFFIVTAPVFLAAGVYTILSALIPRLGRRYSFLPPKAILWFFITSDVIATVVQITGAALIGVRQSNRDDPTDANNILLGGLAYQVFSLGVFVILTASFLFRSRQEIRTRGRTLTSFCAAFAVATILIYLRTCFRLAETAEGLGGHLYSNEIYFACLEFAPVALAVLLFAIWYPGRCVGKKMPPLPASSNPLPRLITYYQTHHDSSGNLISPLPLITQPGITITHVIVAAIHINDKPEDITLNDHHPSHPRFQTMWAELRVLQASGVKVMGMLGGAAKGSYQRLDADQEQFDRFYGPVRDMIRERGLDGLDLDVEEEMSLGGIVRLIDRLRSDFGPSFIVTLAPVAMSLLDFTKNLSGFDYEALEVMRGRDIAWYNTQFYCGWGDCSNPLMYDLMIQKGWPPEKIVIGLVTNPENGGGYVPMNPLSMVLTTLRGRYGSFGGIMGWEYFNSLPGGTARPWEWARDMTKLLRGHLFPQSAETAVVTDGTVPTTNATNEIDADAPGGKDVKVPKQFDYYSDGADDE
;
A
#
# COMPACT_ATOMS: atom_id res chain seq x y z
N MET A 1 -15.24 78.41 39.18
CA MET A 1 -15.15 79.06 37.85
C MET A 1 -13.77 78.70 37.31
N SER A 2 -13.65 77.69 36.44
CA SER A 2 -13.97 77.71 34.99
C SER A 2 -12.93 78.56 34.23
N ASP A 3 -12.27 78.11 33.16
CA ASP A 3 -12.47 76.92 32.32
C ASP A 3 -11.19 76.63 31.49
N SER A 4 -11.30 75.73 30.50
CA SER A 4 -10.45 75.52 29.31
C SER A 4 -9.28 74.52 29.45
N GLY A 5 -9.62 73.26 29.17
CA GLY A 5 -8.68 72.14 28.96
C GLY A 5 -9.25 71.04 28.05
N GLN A 6 -10.15 71.38 27.11
CA GLN A 6 -10.77 70.41 26.20
C GLN A 6 -9.79 69.94 25.11
N GLY A 7 -8.92 68.98 25.46
CA GLY A 7 -8.28 68.09 24.50
C GLY A 7 -9.22 66.94 24.15
N ASN A 8 -10.17 67.17 23.23
CA ASN A 8 -11.16 66.16 22.83
C ASN A 8 -10.54 65.07 21.93
N SER A 9 -9.82 64.12 22.51
CA SER A 9 -9.50 62.85 21.84
C SER A 9 -10.67 61.86 22.03
N GLY A 10 -11.69 62.00 21.19
CA GLY A 10 -12.88 61.12 21.16
C GLY A 10 -12.59 59.70 20.68
N ARG A 11 -11.66 59.00 21.33
CA ARG A 11 -11.47 57.56 21.22
C ARG A 11 -12.26 56.90 22.36
N PRO A 12 -13.05 55.84 22.09
CA PRO A 12 -13.75 55.11 23.16
C PRO A 12 -12.74 54.55 24.18
N PRO A 13 -13.18 54.27 25.43
CA PRO A 13 -12.34 53.59 26.40
C PRO A 13 -11.82 52.27 25.82
N ILE A 14 -10.60 51.91 26.21
CA ILE A 14 -9.94 50.71 25.71
C ILE A 14 -10.49 49.51 26.50
N ASP A 15 -11.46 48.79 25.93
CA ASP A 15 -11.97 47.55 26.50
C ASP A 15 -10.93 46.42 26.30
N GLY A 16 -10.19 46.11 27.36
CA GLY A 16 -9.28 44.96 27.44
C GLY A 16 -8.25 45.08 28.55
N TYR A 17 -7.45 44.03 28.75
CA TYR A 17 -6.51 43.96 29.87
C TYR A 17 -5.23 44.78 29.63
N VAL A 18 -4.85 45.56 30.65
CA VAL A 18 -3.62 46.34 30.74
C VAL A 18 -3.06 46.09 32.14
N ASP A 19 -1.83 45.59 32.25
CA ASP A 19 -1.21 45.34 33.56
C ASP A 19 -0.74 46.66 34.19
N PRO A 20 -1.20 47.02 35.40
CA PRO A 20 -0.72 48.22 36.11
C PRO A 20 0.80 48.26 36.33
N ASN A 21 1.48 47.11 36.30
CA ASN A 21 2.91 46.97 36.52
C ASN A 21 3.75 46.98 35.23
N PHE A 22 3.11 46.81 34.07
CA PHE A 22 3.74 46.85 32.74
C PHE A 22 2.98 47.86 31.86
N PRO A 23 3.27 49.16 31.94
CA PRO A 23 2.67 50.14 31.04
C PRO A 23 3.16 49.92 29.60
N ASN A 24 2.24 50.07 28.65
CA ASN A 24 2.51 49.88 27.22
C ASN A 24 3.68 50.77 26.72
N PRO A 25 4.72 50.22 26.08
CA PRO A 25 5.88 50.99 25.63
C PRO A 25 5.62 51.84 24.37
N ASN A 26 4.50 51.65 23.66
CA ASN A 26 4.08 52.37 22.45
C ASN A 26 5.07 52.23 21.27
N GLY A 27 5.63 51.04 21.08
CA GLY A 27 6.37 50.65 19.89
C GLY A 27 5.50 50.55 18.64
N GLU A 28 6.18 50.49 17.48
CA GLU A 28 5.55 50.52 16.14
C GLU A 28 4.58 49.34 15.86
N TRP A 29 4.70 48.25 16.62
CA TRP A 29 3.93 47.01 16.44
C TRP A 29 3.13 46.61 17.69
N ASP A 30 2.88 47.55 18.60
CA ASP A 30 2.29 47.24 19.90
C ASP A 30 0.77 47.45 19.88
N THR A 31 0.02 46.49 20.41
CA THR A 31 -1.43 46.60 20.53
C THR A 31 -1.83 47.46 21.73
N PRO A 32 -2.99 48.14 21.70
CA PRO A 32 -3.45 48.99 22.81
C PRO A 32 -3.76 48.22 24.12
N VAL A 33 -3.84 46.90 24.06
CA VAL A 33 -4.10 45.97 25.19
C VAL A 33 -3.15 44.77 25.09
N ILE A 34 -2.97 44.06 26.20
CA ILE A 34 -2.32 42.75 26.20
C ILE A 34 -3.32 41.74 25.64
N ILE A 35 -3.05 41.23 24.43
CA ILE A 35 -4.01 40.38 23.69
C ILE A 35 -4.37 39.12 24.48
N TYR A 36 -3.44 38.58 25.27
CA TYR A 36 -3.64 37.42 26.14
C TYR A 36 -4.72 37.57 27.22
N GLY A 37 -5.15 38.79 27.57
CA GLY A 37 -6.09 39.03 28.68
C GLY A 37 -5.49 38.91 30.08
N TYR A 38 -4.20 38.56 30.19
CA TYR A 38 -3.39 38.50 31.41
C TYR A 38 -1.90 38.62 31.04
N THR A 39 -1.04 38.94 32.01
CA THR A 39 0.42 38.97 31.82
C THR A 39 0.98 37.54 31.89
N PRO A 40 1.58 36.97 30.82
CA PRO A 40 2.01 35.57 30.81
C PRO A 40 3.15 35.27 31.80
N ALA A 41 3.12 34.13 32.49
CA ALA A 41 4.21 33.75 33.39
C ALA A 41 5.46 33.29 32.62
N PHE A 42 6.54 34.07 32.73
CA PHE A 42 7.85 33.73 32.16
C PHE A 42 8.36 32.35 32.61
N SER A 43 8.15 31.97 33.87
CA SER A 43 8.55 30.67 34.42
C SER A 43 7.85 29.49 33.73
N LEU A 44 6.55 29.61 33.46
CA LEU A 44 5.78 28.59 32.75
C LEU A 44 6.25 28.47 31.29
N ALA A 45 6.44 29.59 30.60
CA ALA A 45 6.90 29.62 29.22
C ALA A 45 8.28 28.97 29.05
N VAL A 46 9.24 29.32 29.92
CA VAL A 46 10.58 28.71 29.91
C VAL A 46 10.52 27.23 30.28
N PHE A 47 9.75 26.83 31.29
CA PHE A 47 9.59 25.42 31.66
C PHE A 47 9.04 24.58 30.50
N ALA A 48 8.00 25.07 29.82
CA ALA A 48 7.41 24.39 28.67
C ALA A 48 8.39 24.28 27.49
N ALA A 49 9.10 25.36 27.15
CA ALA A 49 10.13 25.34 26.11
C ALA A 49 11.25 24.33 26.41
N VAL A 50 11.74 24.29 27.65
CA VAL A 50 12.76 23.31 28.10
C VAL A 50 12.23 21.88 28.07
N TRP A 51 10.99 21.65 28.52
CA TRP A 51 10.34 20.34 28.49
C TRP A 51 10.27 19.79 27.06
N PHE A 52 9.71 20.57 26.13
CA PHE A 52 9.61 20.14 24.74
C PHE A 52 10.97 20.04 24.04
N ALA A 53 11.97 20.86 24.39
CA ALA A 53 13.34 20.71 23.89
C ALA A 53 14.01 19.41 24.33
N VAL A 54 13.90 19.03 25.60
CA VAL A 54 14.40 17.75 26.12
C VAL A 54 13.71 16.59 25.40
N PHE A 55 12.39 16.63 25.28
CA PHE A 55 11.66 15.57 24.59
C PHE A 55 11.88 15.55 23.08
N LEU A 56 12.15 16.68 22.42
CA LEU A 56 12.55 16.74 21.02
C LEU A 56 13.85 15.95 20.80
N VAL A 57 14.87 16.18 21.63
CA VAL A 57 16.14 15.43 21.56
C VAL A 57 15.89 13.93 21.78
N VAL A 58 15.11 13.56 22.79
CA VAL A 58 14.75 12.17 23.07
C VAL A 58 14.01 11.52 21.88
N HIS A 59 13.03 12.20 21.29
CA HIS A 59 12.27 11.68 20.14
C HIS A 59 13.09 11.63 18.86
N LEU A 60 13.97 12.61 18.59
CA LEU A 60 14.91 12.58 17.47
C LEU A 60 15.90 11.42 17.59
N VAL A 61 16.55 11.26 18.75
CA VAL A 61 17.48 10.15 19.02
C VAL A 61 16.76 8.82 18.85
N GLN A 62 15.53 8.67 19.37
CA GLN A 62 14.74 7.45 19.16
C GLN A 62 14.35 7.23 17.69
N THR A 63 13.98 8.28 16.96
CA THR A 63 13.62 8.20 15.53
C THR A 63 14.80 7.72 14.68
N ILE A 64 16.00 8.22 14.94
CA ILE A 64 17.24 7.78 14.30
C ILE A 64 17.61 6.35 14.74
N ARG A 65 17.62 6.07 16.05
CA ARG A 65 18.00 4.78 16.66
C ARG A 65 17.11 3.62 16.19
N PHE A 66 15.81 3.86 16.05
CA PHE A 66 14.83 2.86 15.61
C PHE A 66 14.48 2.97 14.11
N ARG A 67 15.02 3.95 13.38
CA ARG A 67 14.76 4.22 11.95
C ARG A 67 13.27 4.46 11.63
N SER A 68 12.54 5.02 12.57
CA SER A 68 11.08 5.19 12.56
C SER A 68 10.63 6.45 11.82
N TRP A 69 11.12 6.66 10.60
CA TRP A 69 10.86 7.86 9.77
C TRP A 69 9.37 8.18 9.56
N TYR A 70 8.48 7.19 9.68
CA TYR A 70 7.03 7.40 9.61
C TYR A 70 6.47 8.29 10.73
N PHE A 71 7.20 8.42 11.85
CA PHE A 71 6.79 9.20 13.02
C PHE A 71 7.47 10.58 13.06
N ILE A 72 8.12 11.01 11.96
CA ILE A 72 8.90 12.26 11.90
C ILE A 72 8.05 13.54 12.10
N THR A 73 6.74 13.46 11.85
CA THR A 73 5.82 14.58 12.14
C THR A 73 5.81 14.91 13.64
N PHE A 74 5.99 13.93 14.53
CA PHE A 74 5.93 14.17 15.96
C PHE A 74 7.09 15.06 16.48
N PRO A 75 8.37 14.81 16.13
CA PRO A 75 9.45 15.78 16.31
C PRO A 75 9.20 17.16 15.68
N ILE A 76 8.54 17.25 14.51
CA ILE A 76 8.22 18.54 13.88
C ILE A 76 7.20 19.31 14.73
N GLY A 77 6.18 18.64 15.26
CA GLY A 77 5.24 19.25 16.21
C GLY A 77 5.93 19.77 17.48
N LEU A 78 6.89 19.01 18.02
CA LEU A 78 7.69 19.45 19.16
C LEU A 78 8.54 20.69 18.86
N LEU A 79 9.10 20.81 17.65
CA LEU A 79 9.81 22.02 17.23
C LEU A 79 8.88 23.23 17.21
N PHE A 80 7.64 23.06 16.73
CA PHE A 80 6.64 24.13 16.74
C PHE A 80 6.28 24.54 18.18
N GLU A 81 6.03 23.59 19.10
CA GLU A 81 5.81 23.92 20.51
C GLU A 81 6.96 24.76 21.08
N ILE A 82 8.21 24.35 20.87
CA ILE A 82 9.39 25.08 21.37
C ILE A 82 9.41 26.52 20.87
N VAL A 83 9.21 26.76 19.57
CA VAL A 83 9.21 28.11 19.00
C VAL A 83 8.04 28.94 19.57
N GLY A 84 6.86 28.34 19.70
CA GLY A 84 5.68 29.00 20.27
C GLY A 84 5.88 29.40 21.74
N TYR A 85 6.46 28.53 22.56
CA TYR A 85 6.76 28.81 23.96
C TYR A 85 7.98 29.74 24.15
N ILE A 86 8.95 29.76 23.23
CA ILE A 86 9.99 30.80 23.19
C ILE A 86 9.36 32.17 22.90
N ALA A 87 8.50 32.29 21.89
CA ALA A 87 7.78 33.54 21.60
C ALA A 87 6.94 34.00 22.81
N ARG A 88 6.30 33.07 23.53
CA ARG A 88 5.64 33.36 24.82
C ARG A 88 6.59 33.91 25.87
N SER A 89 7.80 33.37 25.97
CA SER A 89 8.79 33.81 26.96
C SER A 89 9.36 35.21 26.66
N LEU A 90 9.48 35.58 25.38
CA LEU A 90 9.83 36.95 24.97
C LEU A 90 8.68 37.90 25.31
N SER A 91 7.44 37.54 25.00
CA SER A 91 6.28 38.36 25.35
C SER A 91 6.07 38.51 26.87
N ALA A 92 6.39 37.48 27.65
CA ALA A 92 6.32 37.50 29.11
C ALA A 92 7.39 38.36 29.81
N LYS A 93 8.48 38.71 29.11
CA LYS A 93 9.67 39.31 29.73
C LYS A 93 10.04 40.66 29.12
N ASP A 94 10.01 40.75 27.80
CA ASP A 94 10.48 41.92 27.07
C ASP A 94 9.31 42.85 26.75
N ASP A 95 8.22 42.34 26.16
CA ASP A 95 7.01 43.13 25.88
C ASP A 95 5.72 42.28 25.67
N PRO A 96 4.71 42.41 26.56
CA PRO A 96 3.42 41.71 26.42
C PRO A 96 2.44 42.38 25.44
N TYR A 97 2.73 43.58 24.93
CA TYR A 97 1.92 44.30 23.95
C TYR A 97 2.35 44.03 22.50
N HIS A 98 3.53 43.45 22.29
CA HIS A 98 4.12 43.32 20.97
C HIS A 98 3.40 42.28 20.08
N LEU A 99 2.71 42.75 19.03
CA LEU A 99 1.84 41.93 18.19
C LEU A 99 2.59 40.75 17.54
N LEU A 100 3.85 40.94 17.16
CA LEU A 100 4.65 39.90 16.51
C LEU A 100 4.91 38.70 17.45
N TYR A 101 5.18 38.93 18.74
CA TYR A 101 5.38 37.84 19.70
C TYR A 101 4.08 37.06 19.93
N PHE A 102 2.94 37.76 20.00
CA PHE A 102 1.63 37.12 20.07
C PHE A 102 1.33 36.27 18.83
N ILE A 103 1.51 36.81 17.61
CA ILE A 103 1.27 36.08 16.36
C ILE A 103 2.15 34.83 16.28
N LEU A 104 3.45 34.94 16.57
CA LEU A 104 4.36 33.80 16.57
C LEU A 104 3.96 32.76 17.61
N ASN A 105 3.69 33.18 18.85
CA ASN A 105 3.23 32.28 19.91
C ASN A 105 1.96 31.52 19.49
N TYR A 106 0.95 32.24 19.03
CA TYR A 106 -0.34 31.69 18.66
C TYR A 106 -0.24 30.75 17.47
N PHE A 107 0.41 31.17 16.37
CA PHE A 107 0.61 30.37 15.16
C PHE A 107 1.29 29.04 15.47
N PHE A 108 2.41 29.07 16.19
CA PHE A 108 3.20 27.87 16.44
C PHE A 108 2.51 26.91 17.41
N ILE A 109 1.89 27.40 18.50
CA ILE A 109 1.16 26.54 19.46
C ILE A 109 -0.14 25.99 18.84
N VAL A 110 -0.86 26.74 18.00
CA VAL A 110 -2.06 26.21 17.34
C VAL A 110 -1.70 25.15 16.30
N THR A 111 -0.63 25.35 15.54
CA THR A 111 -0.22 24.44 14.46
C THR A 111 0.50 23.19 14.96
N ALA A 112 1.27 23.25 16.06
CA ALA A 112 2.01 22.11 16.61
C ALA A 112 1.18 20.80 16.76
N PRO A 113 -0.01 20.80 17.40
CA PRO A 113 -0.83 19.61 17.59
C PRO A 113 -1.28 18.92 16.30
N VAL A 114 -1.33 19.60 15.15
CA VAL A 114 -1.65 18.98 13.85
C VAL A 114 -0.57 17.96 13.48
N PHE A 115 0.69 18.30 13.69
CA PHE A 115 1.82 17.39 13.48
C PHE A 115 1.86 16.26 14.51
N LEU A 116 1.45 16.52 15.76
CA LEU A 116 1.32 15.51 16.81
C LEU A 116 0.17 14.52 16.49
N ALA A 117 -0.99 15.02 16.05
CA ALA A 117 -2.14 14.24 15.61
C ALA A 117 -1.81 13.38 14.38
N ALA A 118 -1.11 13.95 13.37
CA ALA A 118 -0.56 13.17 12.26
C ALA A 118 0.35 12.02 12.77
N GLY A 119 1.15 12.26 13.81
CA GLY A 119 1.91 11.22 14.51
C GLY A 119 1.02 10.10 15.05
N VAL A 120 -0.06 10.44 15.75
CA VAL A 120 -1.07 9.49 16.26
C VAL A 120 -1.74 8.70 15.11
N TYR A 121 -2.08 9.35 13.99
CA TYR A 121 -2.68 8.70 12.82
C TYR A 121 -1.74 7.67 12.18
N THR A 122 -0.42 7.95 12.15
CA THR A 122 0.59 6.99 11.66
C THR A 122 0.73 5.79 12.60
N ILE A 123 0.58 5.96 13.91
CA ILE A 123 0.58 4.85 14.87
C ILE A 123 -0.61 3.92 14.63
N LEU A 124 -1.84 4.44 14.52
CA LEU A 124 -3.02 3.60 14.21
C LEU A 124 -2.81 2.85 12.89
N SER A 125 -2.33 3.54 11.87
CA SER A 125 -2.09 2.98 10.55
C SER A 125 -0.96 1.94 10.51
N ALA A 126 -0.01 1.99 11.44
CA ALA A 126 1.00 0.95 11.66
C ALA A 126 0.48 -0.24 12.50
N LEU A 127 -0.50 -0.02 13.39
CA LEU A 127 -1.14 -1.06 14.21
C LEU A 127 -2.13 -1.93 13.42
N ILE A 128 -2.94 -1.33 12.54
CA ILE A 128 -3.99 -2.04 11.77
C ILE A 128 -3.43 -3.24 10.97
N PRO A 129 -2.35 -3.13 10.16
CA PRO A 129 -1.77 -4.27 9.45
C PRO A 129 -1.23 -5.37 10.38
N ARG A 130 -0.85 -5.03 11.61
CA ARG A 130 -0.20 -5.94 12.55
C ARG A 130 -1.17 -6.75 13.38
N LEU A 131 -2.23 -6.10 13.88
CA LEU A 131 -3.30 -6.74 14.65
C LEU A 131 -4.35 -7.38 13.74
N GLY A 132 -4.49 -6.89 12.51
CA GLY A 132 -5.34 -7.46 11.47
C GLY A 132 -6.37 -6.47 10.94
N ARG A 133 -6.45 -6.34 9.61
CA ARG A 133 -7.38 -5.42 8.93
C ARG A 133 -8.86 -5.68 9.30
N ARG A 134 -9.21 -6.92 9.66
CA ARG A 134 -10.56 -7.35 10.12
C ARG A 134 -11.13 -6.54 11.29
N TYR A 135 -10.29 -5.84 12.06
CA TYR A 135 -10.72 -5.04 13.21
C TYR A 135 -10.92 -3.55 12.90
N SER A 136 -10.57 -3.09 11.70
CA SER A 136 -10.72 -1.70 11.27
C SER A 136 -11.82 -1.56 10.20
N PHE A 137 -12.68 -0.56 10.36
CA PHE A 137 -13.69 -0.21 9.34
C PHE A 137 -13.07 0.35 8.06
N LEU A 138 -11.96 1.10 8.19
CA LEU A 138 -11.30 1.78 7.07
C LEU A 138 -9.89 1.22 6.83
N PRO A 139 -9.40 1.23 5.58
CA PRO A 139 -8.02 0.87 5.29
C PRO A 139 -7.06 1.96 5.83
N PRO A 140 -5.84 1.60 6.28
CA PRO A 140 -4.86 2.55 6.84
C PRO A 140 -4.56 3.75 5.95
N LYS A 141 -4.51 3.53 4.63
CA LYS A 141 -4.28 4.59 3.64
C LYS A 141 -5.39 5.65 3.64
N ALA A 142 -6.66 5.23 3.74
CA ALA A 142 -7.80 6.15 3.76
C ALA A 142 -7.83 6.96 5.06
N ILE A 143 -7.52 6.33 6.20
CA ILE A 143 -7.38 7.02 7.50
C ILE A 143 -6.33 8.12 7.41
N LEU A 144 -5.10 7.81 6.99
CA LEU A 144 -4.03 8.82 6.86
C LEU A 144 -4.42 9.95 5.90
N TRP A 145 -4.87 9.61 4.70
CA TRP A 145 -5.13 10.61 3.68
C TRP A 145 -6.32 11.52 4.04
N PHE A 146 -7.38 10.96 4.62
CA PHE A 146 -8.55 11.73 5.08
C PHE A 146 -8.18 12.65 6.25
N PHE A 147 -7.65 12.13 7.36
CA PHE A 147 -7.45 12.93 8.57
C PHE A 147 -6.33 13.95 8.43
N ILE A 148 -5.23 13.65 7.70
CA ILE A 148 -4.18 14.64 7.45
C ILE A 148 -4.69 15.78 6.54
N THR A 149 -5.44 15.46 5.48
CA THR A 149 -6.02 16.50 4.60
C THR A 149 -7.05 17.34 5.33
N SER A 150 -7.88 16.71 6.16
CA SER A 150 -8.85 17.37 7.04
C SER A 150 -8.17 18.35 8.01
N ASP A 151 -7.12 17.92 8.69
CA ASP A 151 -6.36 18.80 9.60
C ASP A 151 -5.66 19.94 8.86
N VAL A 152 -5.10 19.72 7.66
CA VAL A 152 -4.49 20.80 6.85
C VAL A 152 -5.54 21.87 6.50
N ILE A 153 -6.74 21.46 6.07
CA ILE A 153 -7.85 22.39 5.79
C ILE A 153 -8.23 23.16 7.05
N ALA A 154 -8.40 22.46 8.19
CA ALA A 154 -8.70 23.08 9.47
C ALA A 154 -7.64 24.13 9.87
N THR A 155 -6.36 23.78 9.73
CA THR A 155 -5.22 24.64 10.07
C THR A 155 -5.20 25.91 9.22
N VAL A 156 -5.44 25.81 7.91
CA VAL A 156 -5.49 26.99 7.01
C VAL A 156 -6.61 27.95 7.43
N VAL A 157 -7.79 27.43 7.78
CA VAL A 157 -8.91 28.23 8.28
C VAL A 157 -8.54 28.91 9.62
N GLN A 158 -7.92 28.17 10.55
CA GLN A 158 -7.50 28.69 11.84
C GLN A 158 -6.42 29.78 11.73
N ILE A 159 -5.38 29.58 10.92
CA ILE A 159 -4.33 30.57 10.67
C ILE A 159 -4.94 31.84 10.05
N THR A 160 -5.86 31.69 9.09
CA THR A 160 -6.54 32.82 8.44
C THR A 160 -7.38 33.62 9.43
N GLY A 161 -8.17 32.96 10.27
CA GLY A 161 -8.95 33.61 11.32
C GLY A 161 -8.07 34.33 12.35
N ALA A 162 -7.01 33.67 12.84
CA ALA A 162 -6.08 34.24 13.81
C ALA A 162 -5.32 35.46 13.29
N ALA A 163 -4.82 35.40 12.05
CA ALA A 163 -4.17 36.54 11.40
C ALA A 163 -5.14 37.72 11.24
N LEU A 164 -6.39 37.45 10.87
CA LEU A 164 -7.42 38.49 10.75
C LEU A 164 -7.80 39.08 12.11
N ILE A 165 -7.85 38.30 13.20
CA ILE A 165 -8.04 38.83 14.57
C ILE A 165 -6.93 39.84 14.90
N GLY A 166 -5.66 39.50 14.67
CA GLY A 166 -4.52 40.39 14.94
C GLY A 166 -4.59 41.69 14.15
N VAL A 167 -4.96 41.62 12.87
CA VAL A 167 -5.15 42.82 12.01
C VAL A 167 -6.33 43.67 12.50
N ARG A 168 -7.47 43.06 12.85
CA ARG A 168 -8.65 43.79 13.35
C ARG A 168 -8.37 44.48 14.68
N GLN A 169 -7.72 43.79 15.62
CA GLN A 169 -7.31 44.36 16.91
C GLN A 169 -6.30 45.50 16.75
N SER A 170 -5.33 45.37 15.82
CA SER A 170 -4.39 46.45 15.48
C SER A 170 -5.10 47.68 14.93
N ASN A 171 -6.12 47.49 14.08
CA ASN A 171 -6.91 48.57 13.49
C ASN A 171 -8.00 49.14 14.44
N ARG A 172 -8.28 48.46 15.57
CA ARG A 172 -9.41 48.71 16.48
C ARG A 172 -10.79 48.46 15.87
N ASP A 173 -10.85 47.53 14.91
CA ASP A 173 -12.10 46.98 14.37
C ASP A 173 -12.60 45.82 15.25
N ASP A 174 -13.90 45.52 15.17
CA ASP A 174 -14.48 44.33 15.80
C ASP A 174 -13.86 43.03 15.23
N PRO A 175 -13.23 42.18 16.05
CA PRO A 175 -12.65 40.91 15.63
C PRO A 175 -13.67 39.75 15.55
N THR A 176 -14.96 39.95 15.87
CA THR A 176 -15.98 38.88 15.97
C THR A 176 -16.06 38.00 14.72
N ASP A 177 -16.09 38.58 13.51
CA ASP A 177 -16.09 37.80 12.25
C ASP A 177 -14.84 36.93 12.11
N ALA A 178 -13.69 37.46 12.49
CA ALA A 178 -12.41 36.77 12.42
C ALA A 178 -12.32 35.63 13.45
N ASN A 179 -12.87 35.85 14.65
CA ASN A 179 -13.06 34.82 15.67
C ASN A 179 -14.00 33.71 15.18
N ASN A 180 -15.08 34.04 14.49
CA ASN A 180 -16.00 33.06 13.92
C ASN A 180 -15.33 32.17 12.85
N ILE A 181 -14.43 32.73 12.03
CA ILE A 181 -13.64 31.95 11.06
C ILE A 181 -12.70 30.98 11.79
N LEU A 182 -11.93 31.48 12.76
CA LEU A 182 -11.04 30.68 13.61
C LEU A 182 -11.81 29.54 14.32
N LEU A 183 -12.96 29.88 14.91
CA LEU A 183 -13.84 28.98 15.63
C LEU A 183 -14.37 27.86 14.72
N GLY A 184 -14.78 28.18 13.49
CA GLY A 184 -15.20 27.19 12.50
C GLY A 184 -14.09 26.18 12.17
N GLY A 185 -12.85 26.66 12.03
CA GLY A 185 -11.67 25.80 11.82
C GLY A 185 -11.38 24.88 13.02
N LEU A 186 -11.53 25.37 14.25
CA LEU A 186 -11.38 24.56 15.47
C LEU A 186 -12.53 23.55 15.63
N ALA A 187 -13.76 23.95 15.33
CA ALA A 187 -14.94 23.08 15.44
C ALA A 187 -14.85 21.89 14.47
N TYR A 188 -14.42 22.15 13.23
CA TYR A 188 -14.17 21.10 12.24
C TYR A 188 -13.02 20.16 12.67
N GLN A 189 -11.95 20.69 13.26
CA GLN A 189 -10.85 19.88 13.79
C GLN A 189 -11.29 18.97 14.95
N VAL A 190 -12.06 19.49 15.91
CA VAL A 190 -12.64 18.69 17.01
C VAL A 190 -13.55 17.60 16.47
N PHE A 191 -14.43 17.92 15.51
CA PHE A 191 -15.27 16.91 14.86
C PHE A 191 -14.44 15.80 14.18
N SER A 192 -13.46 16.17 13.37
CA SER A 192 -12.62 15.23 12.63
C SER A 192 -11.80 14.33 13.57
N LEU A 193 -11.11 14.93 14.54
CA LEU A 193 -10.35 14.18 15.55
C LEU A 193 -11.27 13.32 16.45
N GLY A 194 -12.48 13.77 16.73
CA GLY A 194 -13.50 12.99 17.44
C GLY A 194 -13.91 11.72 16.70
N VAL A 195 -14.10 11.79 15.38
CA VAL A 195 -14.32 10.60 14.53
C VAL A 195 -13.10 9.68 14.58
N PHE A 196 -11.88 10.22 14.52
CA PHE A 196 -10.65 9.42 14.66
C PHE A 196 -10.55 8.72 16.03
N VAL A 197 -10.91 9.39 17.13
CA VAL A 197 -10.96 8.80 18.48
C VAL A 197 -11.95 7.63 18.52
N ILE A 198 -13.15 7.78 17.95
CA ILE A 198 -14.18 6.73 17.90
C ILE A 198 -13.70 5.52 17.07
N LEU A 199 -13.05 5.76 15.92
CA LEU A 199 -12.45 4.70 15.10
C LEU A 199 -11.32 3.97 15.84
N THR A 200 -10.47 4.73 16.54
CA THR A 200 -9.35 4.20 17.34
C THR A 200 -9.85 3.33 18.49
N ALA A 201 -10.81 3.84 19.27
CA ALA A 201 -11.45 3.09 20.36
C ALA A 201 -12.14 1.83 19.83
N SER A 202 -12.87 1.93 18.71
CA SER A 202 -13.50 0.81 18.02
C SER A 202 -12.52 -0.28 17.59
N PHE A 203 -11.35 0.11 17.07
CA PHE A 203 -10.30 -0.80 16.64
C PHE A 203 -9.60 -1.47 17.85
N LEU A 204 -9.21 -0.69 18.86
CA LEU A 204 -8.55 -1.21 20.07
C LEU A 204 -9.47 -2.14 20.88
N PHE A 205 -10.76 -1.82 20.98
CA PHE A 205 -11.75 -2.68 21.63
C PHE A 205 -11.93 -4.00 20.88
N ARG A 206 -12.08 -3.97 19.55
CA ARG A 206 -12.23 -5.19 18.73
C ARG A 206 -10.98 -6.06 18.71
N SER A 207 -9.79 -5.45 18.72
CA SER A 207 -8.50 -6.16 18.74
C SER A 207 -7.99 -6.51 20.14
N ARG A 208 -8.74 -6.23 21.22
CA ARG A 208 -8.32 -6.41 22.63
C ARG A 208 -7.77 -7.79 22.97
N GLN A 209 -8.28 -8.85 22.33
CA GLN A 209 -7.85 -10.22 22.56
C GLN A 209 -6.49 -10.50 21.90
N GLU A 210 -6.30 -10.05 20.65
CA GLU A 210 -5.03 -10.13 19.90
C GLU A 210 -3.93 -9.26 20.52
N ILE A 211 -4.28 -8.10 21.08
CA ILE A 211 -3.34 -7.25 21.82
C ILE A 211 -2.82 -7.98 23.06
N ARG A 212 -3.71 -8.69 23.78
CA ARG A 212 -3.34 -9.46 24.99
C ARG A 212 -2.49 -10.69 24.67
N THR A 213 -2.83 -11.47 23.63
CA THR A 213 -2.07 -12.68 23.25
C THR A 213 -0.65 -12.35 22.78
N ARG A 214 -0.44 -11.18 22.17
CA ARG A 214 0.88 -10.70 21.71
C ARG A 214 1.77 -10.08 22.81
N GLY A 215 1.33 -10.11 24.07
CA GLY A 215 2.17 -9.86 25.23
C GLY A 215 2.07 -8.47 25.87
N ARG A 216 2.68 -8.34 27.05
CA ARG A 216 2.56 -7.15 27.93
C ARG A 216 3.04 -5.86 27.26
N THR A 217 4.17 -5.87 26.53
CA THR A 217 4.75 -4.67 25.93
C THR A 217 3.81 -4.03 24.89
N LEU A 218 3.13 -4.82 24.06
CA LEU A 218 2.16 -4.31 23.10
C LEU A 218 0.88 -3.84 23.81
N THR A 219 0.44 -4.56 24.84
CA THR A 219 -0.71 -4.15 25.67
C THR A 219 -0.48 -2.78 26.34
N SER A 220 0.67 -2.57 26.97
CA SER A 220 1.03 -1.27 27.57
C SER A 220 1.19 -0.17 26.53
N PHE A 221 1.74 -0.46 25.35
CA PHE A 221 1.82 0.50 24.25
C PHE A 221 0.43 0.91 23.76
N CYS A 222 -0.48 -0.03 23.52
CA CYS A 222 -1.85 0.27 23.08
C CYS A 222 -2.62 1.08 24.13
N ALA A 223 -2.38 0.86 25.43
CA ALA A 223 -2.93 1.67 26.50
C ALA A 223 -2.35 3.11 26.49
N ALA A 224 -1.02 3.25 26.42
CA ALA A 224 -0.36 4.56 26.32
C ALA A 224 -0.80 5.35 25.08
N PHE A 225 -0.96 4.67 23.93
CA PHE A 225 -1.49 5.23 22.70
C PHE A 225 -2.94 5.72 22.85
N ALA A 226 -3.82 4.94 23.49
CA ALA A 226 -5.18 5.36 23.77
C ALA A 226 -5.22 6.61 24.67
N VAL A 227 -4.46 6.62 25.77
CA VAL A 227 -4.38 7.77 26.69
C VAL A 227 -3.82 9.00 25.98
N ALA A 228 -2.73 8.90 25.23
CA ALA A 228 -2.16 10.01 24.48
C ALA A 228 -3.13 10.57 23.42
N THR A 229 -3.89 9.71 22.75
CA THR A 229 -4.94 10.12 21.79
C THR A 229 -6.03 10.93 22.49
N ILE A 230 -6.48 10.49 23.67
CA ILE A 230 -7.49 11.20 24.48
C ILE A 230 -6.96 12.54 25.01
N LEU A 231 -5.69 12.61 25.43
CA LEU A 231 -5.07 13.85 25.90
C LEU A 231 -4.96 14.90 24.80
N ILE A 232 -4.57 14.50 23.58
CA ILE A 232 -4.54 15.40 22.42
C ILE A 232 -5.96 15.87 22.07
N TYR A 233 -6.95 14.98 22.09
CA TYR A 233 -8.35 15.35 21.86
C TYR A 233 -8.89 16.32 22.92
N LEU A 234 -8.58 16.10 24.20
CA LEU A 234 -8.95 17.00 25.31
C LEU A 234 -8.44 18.42 25.07
N ARG A 235 -7.17 18.57 24.67
CA ARG A 235 -6.58 19.87 24.33
C ARG A 235 -7.28 20.55 23.16
N THR A 236 -7.61 19.80 22.10
CA THR A 236 -8.33 20.37 20.94
C THR A 236 -9.74 20.84 21.33
N CYS A 237 -10.45 20.07 22.18
CA CYS A 237 -11.73 20.49 22.76
C CYS A 237 -11.60 21.75 23.64
N PHE A 238 -10.53 21.85 24.45
CA PHE A 238 -10.27 23.06 25.24
C PHE A 238 -10.07 24.29 24.35
N ARG A 239 -9.24 24.20 23.30
CA ARG A 239 -9.04 25.32 22.36
C ARG A 239 -10.32 25.77 21.66
N LEU A 240 -11.20 24.82 21.29
CA LEU A 240 -12.52 25.14 20.78
C LEU A 240 -13.35 25.91 21.82
N ALA A 241 -13.40 25.45 23.07
CA ALA A 241 -14.17 26.11 24.14
C ALA A 241 -13.62 27.50 24.50
N GLU A 242 -12.30 27.64 24.62
CA GLU A 242 -11.58 28.90 24.85
C GLU A 242 -11.90 29.94 23.75
N THR A 243 -11.89 29.52 22.48
CA THR A 243 -12.21 30.41 21.35
C THR A 243 -13.71 30.70 21.24
N ALA A 244 -14.57 29.76 21.65
CA ALA A 244 -16.03 29.92 21.66
C ALA A 244 -16.50 30.92 22.73
N GLU A 245 -15.79 31.03 23.85
CA GLU A 245 -16.06 32.04 24.87
C GLU A 245 -15.63 33.45 24.42
N GLY A 246 -14.64 33.53 23.52
CA GLY A 246 -14.18 34.77 22.90
C GLY A 246 -13.15 35.55 23.72
N LEU A 247 -12.70 36.66 23.15
CA LEU A 247 -11.71 37.55 23.75
C LEU A 247 -12.27 38.19 25.04
N GLY A 248 -11.64 37.88 26.17
CA GLY A 248 -12.10 38.32 27.51
C GLY A 248 -12.90 37.27 28.29
N GLY A 249 -13.13 36.07 27.74
CA GLY A 249 -13.72 34.94 28.47
C GLY A 249 -12.90 34.51 29.69
N HIS A 250 -13.53 33.80 30.64
CA HIS A 250 -12.88 33.31 31.86
C HIS A 250 -11.84 32.20 31.55
N LEU A 251 -12.08 31.35 30.54
CA LEU A 251 -11.12 30.33 30.11
C LEU A 251 -9.91 30.97 29.42
N TYR A 252 -10.17 31.97 28.57
CA TYR A 252 -9.13 32.70 27.83
C TYR A 252 -8.24 33.52 28.78
N SER A 253 -8.83 34.23 29.74
CA SER A 253 -8.14 35.23 30.58
C SER A 253 -7.44 34.65 31.82
N ASN A 254 -7.31 33.32 31.94
CA ASN A 254 -6.75 32.68 33.13
C ASN A 254 -5.70 31.60 32.78
N GLU A 255 -4.44 31.91 33.06
CA GLU A 255 -3.28 31.07 32.73
C GLU A 255 -3.33 29.66 33.36
N ILE A 256 -4.08 29.44 34.43
CA ILE A 256 -4.19 28.11 35.06
C ILE A 256 -4.89 27.13 34.12
N TYR A 257 -5.91 27.55 33.38
CA TYR A 257 -6.57 26.69 32.39
C TYR A 257 -5.65 26.42 31.20
N PHE A 258 -4.91 27.42 30.74
CA PHE A 258 -3.87 27.25 29.73
C PHE A 258 -2.81 26.22 30.20
N ALA A 259 -2.25 26.35 31.40
CA ALA A 259 -1.27 25.40 31.94
C ALA A 259 -1.83 23.96 32.06
N CYS A 260 -3.07 23.80 32.52
CA CYS A 260 -3.67 22.50 32.83
C CYS A 260 -4.34 21.79 31.63
N LEU A 261 -4.86 22.52 30.65
CA LEU A 261 -5.66 21.98 29.54
C LEU A 261 -5.03 22.21 28.15
N GLU A 262 -4.06 23.12 28.06
CA GLU A 262 -3.27 23.37 26.86
C GLU A 262 -1.93 22.63 26.94
N PHE A 263 -1.09 23.03 27.89
CA PHE A 263 0.27 22.51 28.06
C PHE A 263 0.27 21.07 28.59
N ALA A 264 -0.35 20.82 29.75
CA ALA A 264 -0.21 19.55 30.46
C ALA A 264 -0.66 18.30 29.65
N PRO A 265 -1.77 18.31 28.88
CA PRO A 265 -2.17 17.14 28.11
C PRO A 265 -1.17 16.80 27.00
N VAL A 266 -0.62 17.81 26.33
CA VAL A 266 0.41 17.65 25.29
C VAL A 266 1.72 17.17 25.92
N ALA A 267 2.17 17.83 26.99
CA ALA A 267 3.37 17.45 27.75
C ALA A 267 3.34 15.98 28.22
N LEU A 268 2.18 15.52 28.70
CA LEU A 268 1.95 14.12 29.09
C LEU A 268 1.93 13.18 27.88
N ALA A 269 1.23 13.51 26.79
CA ALA A 269 1.21 12.68 25.57
C ALA A 269 2.63 12.48 24.98
N VAL A 270 3.45 13.53 25.02
CA VAL A 270 4.85 13.52 24.58
C VAL A 270 5.72 12.62 25.47
N LEU A 271 5.52 12.67 26.80
CA LEU A 271 6.17 11.77 27.76
C LEU A 271 5.75 10.30 27.55
N LEU A 272 4.45 10.03 27.34
CA LEU A 272 3.93 8.69 27.06
C LEU A 272 4.61 8.08 25.83
N PHE A 273 4.69 8.82 24.72
CA PHE A 273 5.38 8.33 23.51
C PHE A 273 6.91 8.32 23.64
N ALA A 274 7.52 9.05 24.58
CA ALA A 274 8.95 8.93 24.86
C ALA A 274 9.27 7.61 25.58
N ILE A 275 8.44 7.23 26.57
CA ILE A 275 8.54 5.96 27.31
C ILE A 275 8.18 4.77 26.41
N TRP A 276 6.97 4.79 25.83
CA TRP A 276 6.41 3.75 24.96
C TRP A 276 6.59 4.13 23.49
N TYR A 277 7.85 4.23 23.05
CA TYR A 277 8.17 4.72 21.70
C TYR A 277 7.65 3.79 20.58
N PRO A 278 6.94 4.34 19.55
CA PRO A 278 6.37 3.53 18.46
C PRO A 278 7.38 2.63 17.75
N GLY A 279 8.61 3.08 17.50
CA GLY A 279 9.65 2.25 16.86
C GLY A 279 10.13 1.05 17.69
N ARG A 280 9.91 1.08 19.01
CA ARG A 280 10.26 0.00 19.94
C ARG A 280 9.12 -1.01 20.08
N CYS A 281 7.90 -0.52 20.27
CA CYS A 281 6.72 -1.35 20.50
C CYS A 281 6.04 -1.82 19.20
N VAL A 282 6.18 -1.02 18.13
CA VAL A 282 5.65 -1.24 16.78
C VAL A 282 6.79 -1.30 15.74
N GLY A 283 8.01 -1.64 16.16
CA GLY A 283 9.13 -2.07 15.30
C GLY A 283 9.79 -1.03 14.38
N LYS A 284 11.02 -1.35 13.95
CA LYS A 284 11.95 -0.44 13.23
C LYS A 284 11.54 0.01 11.82
N LYS A 285 10.45 -0.54 11.29
CA LYS A 285 9.91 -0.19 9.98
C LYS A 285 8.41 -0.04 10.15
N MET A 286 7.83 1.08 9.65
CA MET A 286 6.52 0.96 9.00
C MET A 286 6.69 -0.22 8.03
N PRO A 287 5.85 -1.27 8.06
CA PRO A 287 5.91 -2.29 7.01
C PRO A 287 5.97 -1.54 5.68
N PRO A 288 7.01 -1.74 4.84
CA PRO A 288 7.14 -0.98 3.60
C PRO A 288 5.81 -1.13 2.88
N LEU A 289 5.11 0.01 2.65
CA LEU A 289 3.70 0.12 2.21
C LEU A 289 3.28 -1.19 1.56
N PRO A 290 2.56 -2.08 2.30
CA PRO A 290 2.71 -3.54 2.20
C PRO A 290 2.92 -3.90 0.75
N ALA A 291 4.19 -4.18 0.41
CA ALA A 291 4.67 -4.30 -0.97
C ALA A 291 3.58 -5.05 -1.72
N SER A 292 2.94 -4.36 -2.68
CA SER A 292 1.56 -4.73 -3.07
C SER A 292 1.55 -6.22 -3.31
N SER A 293 0.61 -6.94 -2.67
CA SER A 293 0.75 -8.40 -2.50
C SER A 293 1.02 -9.12 -3.81
N ASN A 294 0.61 -8.50 -4.91
CA ASN A 294 1.21 -8.65 -6.24
C ASN A 294 1.88 -7.31 -6.67
N PRO A 295 3.21 -7.24 -6.87
CA PRO A 295 3.85 -6.05 -7.46
C PRO A 295 3.57 -6.01 -8.97
N LEU A 296 2.97 -4.91 -9.43
CA LEU A 296 2.65 -4.68 -10.84
C LEU A 296 3.79 -3.94 -11.55
N PRO A 297 4.06 -4.23 -12.84
CA PRO A 297 3.59 -5.41 -13.57
C PRO A 297 4.22 -6.70 -13.00
N ARG A 298 3.47 -7.80 -12.99
CA ARG A 298 4.02 -9.13 -12.64
C ARG A 298 4.98 -9.62 -13.72
N LEU A 299 5.96 -10.43 -13.32
CA LEU A 299 6.75 -11.26 -14.23
C LEU A 299 6.72 -12.67 -13.68
N ILE A 300 6.16 -13.59 -14.44
CA ILE A 300 5.86 -14.96 -14.04
C ILE A 300 6.53 -15.91 -15.03
N THR A 301 7.02 -17.05 -14.55
CA THR A 301 7.39 -18.17 -15.41
C THR A 301 6.76 -19.45 -14.88
N TYR A 302 6.21 -20.25 -15.78
CA TYR A 302 5.90 -21.64 -15.48
C TYR A 302 7.20 -22.45 -15.53
N TYR A 303 7.22 -23.53 -14.75
CA TYR A 303 8.32 -24.46 -14.63
C TYR A 303 7.70 -25.84 -14.54
N GLN A 304 7.58 -26.51 -15.69
CA GLN A 304 7.01 -27.84 -15.85
C GLN A 304 8.08 -28.87 -16.20
N THR A 305 8.98 -28.54 -17.13
CA THR A 305 10.13 -29.37 -17.46
C THR A 305 11.21 -29.20 -16.38
N HIS A 306 11.06 -29.96 -15.30
CA HIS A 306 11.93 -29.93 -14.13
C HIS A 306 13.32 -30.52 -14.37
N HIS A 307 13.42 -31.53 -15.24
CA HIS A 307 14.64 -32.27 -15.54
C HIS A 307 14.91 -32.31 -17.05
N ASP A 308 16.17 -32.39 -17.44
CA ASP A 308 16.57 -32.60 -18.83
C ASP A 308 16.43 -34.07 -19.26
N SER A 309 16.68 -34.35 -20.55
CA SER A 309 16.67 -35.71 -21.13
C SER A 309 17.72 -36.67 -20.54
N SER A 310 18.65 -36.17 -19.72
CA SER A 310 19.65 -36.96 -19.01
C SER A 310 19.32 -37.10 -17.51
N GLY A 311 18.12 -36.67 -17.10
CA GLY A 311 17.65 -36.72 -15.71
C GLY A 311 18.25 -35.66 -14.78
N ASN A 312 18.99 -34.67 -15.29
CA ASN A 312 19.56 -33.60 -14.45
C ASN A 312 18.51 -32.55 -14.13
N LEU A 313 18.52 -32.01 -12.91
CA LEU A 313 17.63 -30.91 -12.50
C LEU A 313 17.95 -29.62 -13.26
N ILE A 314 16.93 -29.02 -13.90
CA ILE A 314 17.02 -27.71 -14.54
C ILE A 314 16.74 -26.62 -13.49
N SER A 315 17.78 -26.22 -12.76
CA SER A 315 17.68 -25.28 -11.63
C SER A 315 16.99 -23.94 -11.99
N PRO A 316 15.97 -23.50 -11.23
CA PRO A 316 15.39 -22.16 -11.34
C PRO A 316 16.19 -21.07 -10.58
N LEU A 317 17.25 -21.40 -9.84
CA LEU A 317 18.10 -20.42 -9.13
C LEU A 317 18.69 -19.28 -10.01
N PRO A 318 19.00 -19.48 -11.32
CA PRO A 318 19.41 -18.39 -12.20
C PRO A 318 18.44 -17.20 -12.23
N LEU A 319 17.14 -17.42 -12.00
CA LEU A 319 16.12 -16.34 -11.94
C LEU A 319 16.34 -15.32 -10.81
N ILE A 320 17.13 -15.66 -9.78
CA ILE A 320 17.45 -14.79 -8.64
C ILE A 320 18.95 -14.54 -8.44
N THR A 321 19.81 -15.36 -9.04
CA THR A 321 21.28 -15.22 -8.95
C THR A 321 21.88 -14.44 -10.11
N GLN A 322 21.21 -14.39 -11.27
CA GLN A 322 21.69 -13.66 -12.44
C GLN A 322 21.25 -12.18 -12.40
N PRO A 323 22.12 -11.23 -12.78
CA PRO A 323 21.84 -9.81 -12.65
C PRO A 323 20.76 -9.34 -13.64
N GLY A 324 19.99 -8.33 -13.22
CA GLY A 324 18.97 -7.69 -14.06
C GLY A 324 17.67 -8.50 -14.22
N ILE A 325 17.43 -9.49 -13.36
CA ILE A 325 16.15 -10.24 -13.30
C ILE A 325 15.37 -9.79 -12.06
N THR A 326 14.05 -9.61 -12.22
CA THR A 326 13.13 -9.34 -11.11
C THR A 326 11.83 -10.15 -11.26
N ILE A 327 11.99 -11.46 -11.40
CA ILE A 327 10.88 -12.43 -11.36
C ILE A 327 10.02 -12.18 -10.12
N THR A 328 8.69 -12.27 -10.24
CA THR A 328 7.76 -12.11 -9.11
C THR A 328 7.13 -13.42 -8.69
N HIS A 329 6.84 -14.31 -9.65
CA HIS A 329 6.26 -15.62 -9.37
C HIS A 329 6.96 -16.70 -10.21
N VAL A 330 7.14 -17.88 -9.61
CA VAL A 330 7.44 -19.14 -10.32
C VAL A 330 6.31 -20.11 -10.03
N ILE A 331 5.72 -20.68 -11.07
CA ILE A 331 4.61 -21.62 -10.97
C ILE A 331 5.12 -23.01 -11.33
N VAL A 332 5.16 -23.91 -10.34
CA VAL A 332 5.62 -25.29 -10.47
C VAL A 332 4.46 -26.12 -11.04
N ALA A 333 4.67 -26.73 -12.20
CA ALA A 333 3.63 -27.41 -12.97
C ALA A 333 4.07 -28.83 -13.37
N ALA A 334 3.20 -29.74 -13.73
CA ALA A 334 1.75 -29.73 -13.52
C ALA A 334 1.40 -30.72 -12.41
N ILE A 335 0.58 -30.29 -11.45
CA ILE A 335 0.04 -31.16 -10.41
C ILE A 335 -1.19 -31.86 -10.99
N HIS A 336 -1.22 -33.19 -10.95
CA HIS A 336 -2.32 -34.01 -11.44
C HIS A 336 -2.97 -34.79 -10.30
N ILE A 337 -4.29 -34.97 -10.40
CA ILE A 337 -5.08 -35.86 -9.55
C ILE A 337 -5.44 -37.08 -10.41
N ASN A 338 -4.85 -38.24 -10.14
CA ASN A 338 -5.09 -39.46 -10.90
C ASN A 338 -6.33 -40.22 -10.38
N ASP A 339 -6.54 -41.45 -10.84
CA ASP A 339 -7.77 -42.23 -10.55
C ASP A 339 -8.01 -42.49 -9.05
N LYS A 340 -6.95 -42.53 -8.25
CA LYS A 340 -7.03 -42.69 -6.80
C LYS A 340 -6.71 -41.35 -6.13
N PRO A 341 -7.41 -40.96 -5.04
CA PRO A 341 -7.18 -39.68 -4.38
C PRO A 341 -5.75 -39.50 -3.87
N GLU A 342 -5.18 -40.54 -3.28
CA GLU A 342 -3.81 -40.58 -2.78
C GLU A 342 -2.73 -40.54 -3.88
N ASP A 343 -3.12 -40.80 -5.14
CA ASP A 343 -2.25 -40.87 -6.30
C ASP A 343 -2.16 -39.51 -6.99
N ILE A 344 -1.67 -38.51 -6.25
CA ILE A 344 -1.32 -37.21 -6.82
C ILE A 344 0.08 -37.27 -7.41
N THR A 345 0.28 -36.70 -8.60
CA THR A 345 1.61 -36.58 -9.22
C THR A 345 1.96 -35.12 -9.52
N LEU A 346 3.25 -34.85 -9.61
CA LEU A 346 3.83 -33.67 -10.25
C LEU A 346 4.50 -34.19 -11.52
N ASN A 347 3.91 -33.90 -12.68
CA ASN A 347 4.10 -34.66 -13.92
C ASN A 347 3.89 -36.16 -13.65
N ASP A 348 4.89 -37.02 -13.88
CA ASP A 348 4.78 -38.49 -13.79
C ASP A 348 5.01 -39.06 -12.38
N HIS A 349 5.52 -38.28 -11.43
CA HIS A 349 5.95 -38.80 -10.12
C HIS A 349 5.24 -38.13 -8.95
N HIS A 350 5.01 -38.86 -7.86
CA HIS A 350 4.45 -38.29 -6.64
C HIS A 350 5.30 -37.08 -6.14
N PRO A 351 4.70 -35.96 -5.68
CA PRO A 351 5.44 -34.74 -5.32
C PRO A 351 6.52 -34.90 -4.25
N SER A 352 6.47 -35.99 -3.47
CA SER A 352 7.47 -36.36 -2.45
C SER A 352 8.59 -37.28 -2.96
N HIS A 353 8.63 -37.60 -4.26
CA HIS A 353 9.65 -38.46 -4.86
C HIS A 353 11.06 -37.84 -4.72
N PRO A 354 12.11 -38.62 -4.42
CA PRO A 354 13.47 -38.08 -4.20
C PRO A 354 14.01 -37.20 -5.33
N ARG A 355 13.60 -37.42 -6.60
CA ARG A 355 14.01 -36.58 -7.75
C ARG A 355 13.68 -35.09 -7.57
N PHE A 356 12.65 -34.76 -6.79
CA PHE A 356 12.23 -33.38 -6.51
C PHE A 356 12.85 -32.79 -5.24
N GLN A 357 13.67 -33.53 -4.48
CA GLN A 357 14.23 -33.04 -3.21
C GLN A 357 15.05 -31.76 -3.38
N THR A 358 15.97 -31.75 -4.35
CA THR A 358 16.78 -30.56 -4.68
C THR A 358 15.91 -29.43 -5.23
N MET A 359 14.97 -29.74 -6.12
CA MET A 359 14.02 -28.79 -6.69
C MET A 359 13.24 -28.03 -5.60
N TRP A 360 12.65 -28.75 -4.64
CA TRP A 360 11.93 -28.16 -3.51
C TRP A 360 12.84 -27.32 -2.60
N ALA A 361 14.12 -27.69 -2.46
CA ALA A 361 15.08 -26.88 -1.72
C ALA A 361 15.37 -25.55 -2.44
N GLU A 362 15.60 -25.58 -3.76
CA GLU A 362 15.85 -24.38 -4.57
C GLU A 362 14.64 -23.45 -4.64
N LEU A 363 13.44 -24.01 -4.79
CA LEU A 363 12.19 -23.25 -4.74
C LEU A 363 11.99 -22.53 -3.39
N ARG A 364 12.41 -23.13 -2.26
CA ARG A 364 12.43 -22.44 -0.96
C ARG A 364 13.47 -21.31 -0.89
N VAL A 365 14.58 -21.39 -1.63
CA VAL A 365 15.53 -20.27 -1.76
C VAL A 365 14.89 -19.12 -2.55
N LEU A 366 14.13 -19.42 -3.62
CA LEU A 366 13.32 -18.43 -4.33
C LEU A 366 12.31 -17.74 -3.39
N GLN A 367 11.56 -18.51 -2.59
CA GLN A 367 10.65 -17.94 -1.58
C GLN A 367 11.37 -17.05 -0.57
N ALA A 368 12.52 -17.47 -0.06
CA ALA A 368 13.34 -16.69 0.88
C ALA A 368 13.88 -15.38 0.26
N SER A 369 14.09 -15.33 -1.05
CA SER A 369 14.48 -14.12 -1.79
C SER A 369 13.30 -13.15 -2.06
N GLY A 370 12.07 -13.58 -1.80
CA GLY A 370 10.85 -12.76 -1.97
C GLY A 370 10.03 -13.08 -3.24
N VAL A 371 10.46 -14.05 -4.04
CA VAL A 371 9.69 -14.60 -5.16
C VAL A 371 8.54 -15.45 -4.63
N LYS A 372 7.37 -15.38 -5.23
CA LYS A 372 6.24 -16.25 -4.88
C LYS A 372 6.34 -17.58 -5.61
N VAL A 373 6.27 -18.70 -4.88
CA VAL A 373 6.26 -20.04 -5.48
C VAL A 373 4.87 -20.62 -5.35
N MET A 374 4.23 -20.87 -6.50
CA MET A 374 2.89 -21.42 -6.61
C MET A 374 2.95 -22.81 -7.25
N GLY A 375 1.91 -23.62 -7.08
CA GLY A 375 1.68 -24.80 -7.92
C GLY A 375 0.71 -24.48 -9.05
N MET A 376 0.72 -25.26 -10.13
CA MET A 376 -0.33 -25.33 -11.14
C MET A 376 -1.06 -26.67 -11.02
N LEU A 377 -2.38 -26.66 -10.95
CA LEU A 377 -3.22 -27.87 -10.98
C LEU A 377 -3.77 -28.08 -12.40
N GLY A 378 -3.77 -29.33 -12.88
CA GLY A 378 -4.39 -29.70 -14.15
C GLY A 378 -3.52 -29.45 -15.38
N GLY A 379 -3.93 -28.51 -16.24
CA GLY A 379 -3.41 -28.31 -17.59
C GLY A 379 -3.88 -29.38 -18.58
N ALA A 380 -3.14 -29.51 -19.70
CA ALA A 380 -3.51 -30.36 -20.84
C ALA A 380 -3.77 -31.85 -20.51
N ALA A 381 -3.22 -32.36 -19.40
CA ALA A 381 -3.50 -33.71 -18.91
C ALA A 381 -4.80 -33.75 -18.09
N LYS A 382 -5.86 -34.25 -18.74
CA LYS A 382 -7.25 -34.20 -18.26
C LYS A 382 -7.55 -35.13 -17.08
N GLY A 383 -8.64 -34.81 -16.38
CA GLY A 383 -9.27 -35.59 -15.32
C GLY A 383 -9.18 -34.98 -13.91
N SER A 384 -8.28 -34.01 -13.70
CA SER A 384 -8.11 -33.39 -12.37
C SER A 384 -9.34 -32.61 -11.93
N TYR A 385 -9.97 -31.87 -12.84
CA TYR A 385 -11.18 -31.09 -12.55
C TYR A 385 -12.44 -31.92 -12.60
N GLN A 386 -12.52 -32.93 -13.47
CA GLN A 386 -13.63 -33.91 -13.46
C GLN A 386 -13.78 -34.58 -12.08
N ARG A 387 -12.65 -34.95 -11.45
CA ARG A 387 -12.64 -35.55 -10.10
C ARG A 387 -13.05 -34.55 -9.01
N LEU A 388 -12.84 -33.25 -9.22
CA LEU A 388 -13.22 -32.15 -8.31
C LEU A 388 -14.61 -31.54 -8.60
N ASP A 389 -15.27 -31.91 -9.69
CA ASP A 389 -16.60 -31.41 -10.07
C ASP A 389 -17.76 -32.31 -9.61
N ALA A 390 -17.44 -33.47 -9.03
CA ALA A 390 -18.39 -34.45 -8.51
C ALA A 390 -19.16 -33.98 -7.25
N ASP A 391 -19.81 -34.90 -6.53
CA ASP A 391 -20.46 -34.58 -5.25
C ASP A 391 -19.48 -34.13 -4.15
N GLN A 392 -20.01 -33.73 -3.00
CA GLN A 392 -19.22 -33.20 -1.89
C GLN A 392 -18.29 -34.24 -1.26
N GLU A 393 -18.70 -35.51 -1.18
CA GLU A 393 -17.90 -36.59 -0.58
C GLU A 393 -16.71 -36.93 -1.47
N GLN A 394 -16.95 -37.09 -2.78
CA GLN A 394 -15.90 -37.29 -3.75
C GLN A 394 -14.96 -36.09 -3.82
N PHE A 395 -15.49 -34.86 -3.84
CA PHE A 395 -14.69 -33.64 -3.80
C PHE A 395 -13.75 -33.61 -2.59
N ASP A 396 -14.28 -33.84 -1.37
CA ASP A 396 -13.47 -33.84 -0.15
C ASP A 396 -12.36 -34.90 -0.17
N ARG A 397 -12.66 -36.06 -0.76
CA ARG A 397 -11.71 -37.18 -0.90
C ARG A 397 -10.54 -36.83 -1.83
N PHE A 398 -10.79 -36.26 -3.00
CA PHE A 398 -9.75 -35.89 -3.99
C PHE A 398 -9.04 -34.57 -3.68
N TYR A 399 -9.73 -33.59 -3.07
CA TYR A 399 -9.13 -32.31 -2.68
C TYR A 399 -8.19 -32.42 -1.47
N GLY A 400 -8.45 -33.35 -0.54
CA GLY A 400 -7.64 -33.53 0.68
C GLY A 400 -6.13 -33.69 0.42
N PRO A 401 -5.71 -34.63 -0.45
CA PRO A 401 -4.30 -34.83 -0.81
C PRO A 401 -3.65 -33.60 -1.46
N VAL A 402 -4.38 -32.88 -2.34
CA VAL A 402 -3.89 -31.62 -2.94
C VAL A 402 -3.67 -30.55 -1.86
N ARG A 403 -4.63 -30.36 -0.96
CA ARG A 403 -4.51 -29.44 0.18
C ARG A 403 -3.28 -29.78 1.05
N ASP A 404 -3.05 -31.06 1.31
CA ASP A 404 -1.98 -31.49 2.20
C ASP A 404 -0.60 -31.38 1.53
N MET A 405 -0.49 -31.63 0.21
CA MET A 405 0.69 -31.31 -0.60
C MET A 405 1.03 -29.81 -0.55
N ILE A 406 0.05 -28.93 -0.77
CA ILE A 406 0.23 -27.46 -0.71
C ILE A 406 0.79 -27.06 0.66
N ARG A 407 0.28 -27.66 1.75
CA ARG A 407 0.76 -27.43 3.13
C ARG A 407 2.18 -27.96 3.37
N GLU A 408 2.49 -29.17 2.91
CA GLU A 408 3.82 -29.79 3.09
C GLU A 408 4.91 -29.04 2.32
N ARG A 409 4.62 -28.64 1.08
CA ARG A 409 5.56 -27.89 0.23
C ARG A 409 5.64 -26.41 0.60
N GLY A 410 4.58 -25.86 1.19
CA GLY A 410 4.53 -24.47 1.64
C GLY A 410 4.33 -23.48 0.49
N LEU A 411 3.50 -23.85 -0.48
CA LEU A 411 3.25 -23.01 -1.67
C LEU A 411 2.51 -21.73 -1.28
N ASP A 412 2.88 -20.61 -1.90
CA ASP A 412 2.23 -19.31 -1.71
C ASP A 412 0.84 -19.23 -2.36
N GLY A 413 0.54 -20.15 -3.28
CA GLY A 413 -0.70 -20.16 -4.05
C GLY A 413 -0.85 -21.37 -4.97
N LEU A 414 -1.99 -21.42 -5.65
CA LEU A 414 -2.33 -22.41 -6.66
C LEU A 414 -2.95 -21.70 -7.88
N ASP A 415 -2.41 -22.02 -9.04
CA ASP A 415 -2.98 -21.70 -10.35
C ASP A 415 -3.89 -22.84 -10.80
N LEU A 416 -5.10 -22.52 -11.22
CA LEU A 416 -6.10 -23.49 -11.67
C LEU A 416 -6.15 -23.44 -13.20
N ASP A 417 -5.37 -24.29 -13.85
CA ASP A 417 -5.27 -24.38 -15.30
C ASP A 417 -6.29 -25.38 -15.85
N VAL A 418 -7.52 -24.89 -16.04
CA VAL A 418 -8.68 -25.73 -16.37
C VAL A 418 -8.80 -25.94 -17.88
N GLU A 419 -8.12 -26.95 -18.43
CA GLU A 419 -8.19 -27.31 -19.86
C GLU A 419 -9.19 -28.45 -20.18
N GLU A 420 -10.20 -28.60 -19.34
CA GLU A 420 -11.33 -29.53 -19.53
C GLU A 420 -12.65 -28.95 -19.00
N GLU A 421 -13.79 -29.51 -19.43
CA GLU A 421 -15.08 -29.04 -18.96
C GLU A 421 -15.25 -29.26 -17.44
N MET A 422 -15.50 -28.17 -16.73
CA MET A 422 -15.85 -28.15 -15.31
C MET A 422 -17.08 -27.26 -15.11
N SER A 423 -17.98 -27.62 -14.21
CA SER A 423 -19.13 -26.78 -13.86
C SER A 423 -18.70 -25.51 -13.12
N LEU A 424 -19.46 -24.42 -13.32
CA LEU A 424 -19.28 -23.17 -12.58
C LEU A 424 -19.44 -23.39 -11.06
N GLY A 425 -20.26 -24.35 -10.65
CA GLY A 425 -20.43 -24.73 -9.23
C GLY A 425 -19.18 -25.38 -8.64
N GLY A 426 -18.54 -26.29 -9.39
CA GLY A 426 -17.33 -26.97 -8.96
C GLY A 426 -16.13 -26.05 -8.82
N ILE A 427 -15.88 -25.17 -9.79
CA ILE A 427 -14.77 -24.21 -9.70
C ILE A 427 -14.98 -23.20 -8.56
N VAL A 428 -16.21 -22.73 -8.34
CA VAL A 428 -16.56 -21.86 -7.20
C VAL A 428 -16.34 -22.59 -5.87
N ARG A 429 -16.77 -23.86 -5.75
CA ARG A 429 -16.52 -24.71 -4.57
C ARG A 429 -15.03 -24.89 -4.31
N LEU A 430 -14.22 -25.11 -5.33
CA LEU A 430 -12.77 -25.26 -5.21
C LEU A 430 -12.11 -23.96 -4.71
N ILE A 431 -12.47 -22.80 -5.30
CA ILE A 431 -11.96 -21.49 -4.88
C ILE A 431 -12.37 -21.18 -3.44
N ASP A 432 -13.64 -21.38 -3.07
CA ASP A 432 -14.14 -21.19 -1.70
C ASP A 432 -13.40 -22.07 -0.69
N ARG A 433 -13.11 -23.32 -1.08
CA ARG A 433 -12.40 -24.25 -0.21
C ARG A 433 -10.94 -23.88 -0.01
N LEU A 434 -10.23 -23.50 -1.08
CA LEU A 434 -8.86 -22.96 -0.99
C LEU A 434 -8.82 -21.70 -0.10
N ARG A 435 -9.79 -20.79 -0.28
CA ARG A 435 -9.93 -19.58 0.55
C ARG A 435 -10.16 -19.89 2.02
N SER A 436 -10.97 -20.91 2.33
CA SER A 436 -11.23 -21.38 3.69
C SER A 436 -9.99 -22.01 4.33
N ASP A 437 -9.30 -22.91 3.62
CA ASP A 437 -8.22 -23.74 4.18
C ASP A 437 -6.86 -23.03 4.28
N PHE A 438 -6.63 -21.98 3.47
CA PHE A 438 -5.36 -21.24 3.38
C PHE A 438 -5.48 -19.73 3.64
N GLY A 439 -6.71 -19.20 3.68
CA GLY A 439 -6.99 -17.80 4.00
C GLY A 439 -6.78 -16.80 2.86
N PRO A 440 -6.95 -15.49 3.13
CA PRO A 440 -6.98 -14.45 2.11
C PRO A 440 -5.59 -14.07 1.55
N SER A 441 -4.50 -14.57 2.13
CA SER A 441 -3.13 -14.35 1.64
C SER A 441 -2.66 -15.39 0.63
N PHE A 442 -3.36 -16.53 0.53
CA PHE A 442 -3.05 -17.55 -0.47
C PHE A 442 -3.37 -17.02 -1.87
N ILE A 443 -2.49 -17.21 -2.84
CA ILE A 443 -2.73 -16.73 -4.19
C ILE A 443 -3.58 -17.78 -4.93
N VAL A 444 -4.68 -17.34 -5.53
CA VAL A 444 -5.51 -18.20 -6.40
C VAL A 444 -5.62 -17.50 -7.74
N THR A 445 -5.22 -18.19 -8.80
CA THR A 445 -5.25 -17.71 -10.19
C THR A 445 -5.87 -18.78 -11.07
N LEU A 446 -6.22 -18.42 -12.31
CA LEU A 446 -6.65 -19.34 -13.34
C LEU A 446 -5.89 -19.00 -14.63
N ALA A 447 -5.76 -19.94 -15.56
CA ALA A 447 -5.06 -19.75 -16.83
C ALA A 447 -6.01 -19.81 -18.06
N PRO A 448 -6.99 -18.88 -18.19
CA PRO A 448 -7.92 -18.89 -19.31
C PRO A 448 -7.22 -18.69 -20.65
N VAL A 449 -7.61 -19.47 -21.65
CA VAL A 449 -7.37 -19.17 -23.06
C VAL A 449 -7.88 -17.78 -23.41
N ALA A 450 -7.11 -16.95 -24.12
CA ALA A 450 -7.43 -15.52 -24.25
C ALA A 450 -8.82 -15.23 -24.83
N MET A 451 -9.28 -16.03 -25.80
CA MET A 451 -10.64 -15.89 -26.35
C MET A 451 -11.75 -16.08 -25.31
N SER A 452 -11.59 -16.86 -24.24
CA SER A 452 -12.69 -17.12 -23.28
C SER A 452 -13.06 -15.88 -22.45
N LEU A 453 -12.16 -14.90 -22.36
CA LEU A 453 -12.44 -13.60 -21.73
C LEU A 453 -13.24 -12.66 -22.65
N LEU A 454 -13.26 -12.93 -23.97
CA LEU A 454 -14.00 -12.16 -24.98
C LEU A 454 -15.29 -12.86 -25.43
N ASP A 455 -15.28 -14.19 -25.52
CA ASP A 455 -16.37 -15.03 -26.04
C ASP A 455 -16.39 -16.33 -25.22
N PHE A 456 -17.37 -16.47 -24.32
CA PHE A 456 -17.48 -17.61 -23.42
C PHE A 456 -17.64 -18.96 -24.15
N THR A 457 -18.06 -18.94 -25.43
CA THR A 457 -18.19 -20.15 -26.26
C THR A 457 -16.84 -20.69 -26.77
N LYS A 458 -15.78 -19.88 -26.71
CA LYS A 458 -14.43 -20.21 -27.17
C LYS A 458 -13.51 -20.43 -25.97
N ASN A 459 -13.73 -21.56 -25.31
CA ASN A 459 -13.20 -21.87 -24.00
C ASN A 459 -12.77 -23.35 -23.91
N LEU A 460 -11.81 -23.65 -23.04
CA LEU A 460 -11.44 -25.03 -22.67
C LEU A 460 -12.10 -25.49 -21.36
N SER A 461 -12.43 -24.55 -20.47
CA SER A 461 -12.79 -24.83 -19.07
C SER A 461 -14.26 -25.19 -18.82
N GLY A 462 -15.11 -25.16 -19.85
CA GLY A 462 -16.56 -25.34 -19.76
C GLY A 462 -17.32 -24.15 -19.15
N PHE A 463 -16.96 -23.72 -17.93
CA PHE A 463 -17.62 -22.60 -17.24
C PHE A 463 -17.28 -21.22 -17.85
N ASP A 464 -18.22 -20.28 -17.72
CA ASP A 464 -18.02 -18.88 -18.11
C ASP A 464 -17.12 -18.13 -17.09
N TYR A 465 -16.05 -17.53 -17.60
CA TYR A 465 -15.11 -16.72 -16.82
C TYR A 465 -15.71 -15.39 -16.38
N GLU A 466 -16.65 -14.79 -17.12
CA GLU A 466 -17.32 -13.55 -16.73
C GLU A 466 -18.23 -13.78 -15.52
N ALA A 467 -19.07 -14.83 -15.58
CA ALA A 467 -19.83 -15.29 -14.42
C ALA A 467 -18.93 -15.60 -13.22
N LEU A 468 -17.77 -16.23 -13.43
CA LEU A 468 -16.82 -16.53 -12.35
C LEU A 468 -16.22 -15.26 -11.72
N GLU A 469 -15.82 -14.26 -12.51
CA GLU A 469 -15.31 -12.97 -12.01
C GLU A 469 -16.40 -12.21 -11.22
N VAL A 470 -17.66 -12.24 -11.67
CA VAL A 470 -18.79 -11.65 -10.92
C VAL A 470 -18.99 -12.37 -9.58
N MET A 471 -18.91 -13.71 -9.55
CA MET A 471 -19.16 -14.50 -8.34
C MET A 471 -18.00 -14.53 -7.34
N ARG A 472 -16.75 -14.61 -7.83
CA ARG A 472 -15.54 -14.88 -7.02
C ARG A 472 -14.31 -14.05 -7.42
N GLY A 473 -14.47 -13.01 -8.22
CA GLY A 473 -13.36 -12.13 -8.60
C GLY A 473 -12.61 -11.52 -7.40
N ARG A 474 -13.24 -11.32 -6.24
CA ARG A 474 -12.53 -10.85 -5.03
C ARG A 474 -11.53 -11.86 -4.46
N ASP A 475 -11.75 -13.13 -4.77
CA ASP A 475 -10.96 -14.27 -4.30
C ASP A 475 -9.97 -14.77 -5.37
N ILE A 476 -10.04 -14.25 -6.59
CA ILE A 476 -9.13 -14.51 -7.71
C ILE A 476 -8.15 -13.34 -7.84
N ALA A 477 -6.85 -13.65 -7.78
CA ALA A 477 -5.79 -12.64 -7.72
C ALA A 477 -5.46 -12.03 -9.10
N TRP A 478 -5.51 -12.84 -10.16
CA TRP A 478 -5.42 -12.48 -11.58
C TRP A 478 -5.69 -13.73 -12.44
N TYR A 479 -5.68 -13.53 -13.76
CA TYR A 479 -5.79 -14.54 -14.81
C TYR A 479 -4.49 -14.59 -15.62
N ASN A 480 -3.90 -15.76 -15.76
CA ASN A 480 -2.74 -16.06 -16.60
C ASN A 480 -3.24 -16.30 -18.04
N THR A 481 -3.65 -15.22 -18.71
CA THR A 481 -4.42 -15.28 -19.96
C THR A 481 -3.56 -15.74 -21.14
N GLN A 482 -3.86 -16.90 -21.74
CA GLN A 482 -3.03 -17.52 -22.78
C GLN A 482 -3.22 -16.86 -24.16
N PHE A 483 -2.29 -15.99 -24.61
CA PHE A 483 -2.32 -15.36 -25.94
C PHE A 483 -1.54 -16.18 -27.00
N TYR A 484 -1.79 -17.49 -27.05
CA TYR A 484 -1.09 -18.43 -27.94
C TYR A 484 -1.99 -19.61 -28.32
N CYS A 485 -1.44 -20.60 -29.04
CA CYS A 485 -2.13 -21.80 -29.54
C CYS A 485 -3.43 -21.55 -30.33
N GLY A 486 -3.53 -20.38 -30.99
CA GLY A 486 -4.72 -19.98 -31.75
C GLY A 486 -5.86 -19.40 -30.91
N TRP A 487 -5.71 -19.37 -29.58
CA TRP A 487 -6.67 -18.78 -28.65
C TRP A 487 -6.47 -17.30 -28.39
N GLY A 488 -5.39 -16.72 -28.89
CA GLY A 488 -5.15 -15.29 -28.88
C GLY A 488 -3.91 -14.90 -29.67
N ASP A 489 -3.73 -13.60 -29.83
CA ASP A 489 -2.58 -13.01 -30.52
C ASP A 489 -2.02 -11.84 -29.71
N CYS A 490 -0.70 -11.82 -29.52
CA CYS A 490 0.03 -10.74 -28.87
C CYS A 490 1.03 -10.04 -29.82
N SER A 491 0.89 -10.25 -31.14
CA SER A 491 1.61 -9.49 -32.17
C SER A 491 1.21 -8.00 -32.20
N ASN A 492 0.02 -7.70 -31.68
CA ASN A 492 -0.59 -6.37 -31.62
C ASN A 492 -1.43 -6.22 -30.31
N PRO A 493 -1.78 -5.00 -29.88
CA PRO A 493 -2.47 -4.78 -28.60
C PRO A 493 -3.99 -5.00 -28.64
N LEU A 494 -4.61 -5.15 -29.81
CA LEU A 494 -6.07 -5.06 -30.00
C LEU A 494 -6.85 -6.02 -29.11
N MET A 495 -6.38 -7.26 -28.99
CA MET A 495 -7.09 -8.27 -28.21
C MET A 495 -7.11 -7.94 -26.71
N TYR A 496 -6.01 -7.40 -26.17
CA TYR A 496 -5.95 -6.91 -24.80
C TYR A 496 -6.86 -5.69 -24.63
N ASP A 497 -6.83 -4.75 -25.57
CA ASP A 497 -7.68 -3.55 -25.57
C ASP A 497 -9.18 -3.91 -25.53
N LEU A 498 -9.59 -4.93 -26.30
CA LEU A 498 -10.97 -5.45 -26.31
C LEU A 498 -11.37 -6.05 -24.95
N MET A 499 -10.46 -6.72 -24.24
CA MET A 499 -10.74 -7.24 -22.89
C MET A 499 -10.99 -6.09 -21.90
N ILE A 500 -10.17 -5.04 -21.97
CA ILE A 500 -10.37 -3.85 -21.11
C ILE A 500 -11.68 -3.14 -21.48
N GLN A 501 -12.02 -3.04 -22.77
CA GLN A 501 -13.28 -2.46 -23.22
C GLN A 501 -14.50 -3.28 -22.76
N LYS A 502 -14.37 -4.61 -22.67
CA LYS A 502 -15.42 -5.50 -22.13
C LYS A 502 -15.61 -5.36 -20.61
N GLY A 503 -14.63 -4.79 -19.91
CA GLY A 503 -14.71 -4.44 -18.48
C GLY A 503 -13.73 -5.19 -17.58
N TRP A 504 -12.81 -5.99 -18.13
CA TRP A 504 -11.82 -6.71 -17.34
C TRP A 504 -10.78 -5.75 -16.71
N PRO A 505 -10.41 -5.91 -15.41
CA PRO A 505 -9.42 -5.05 -14.79
C PRO A 505 -8.00 -5.29 -15.36
N PRO A 506 -7.26 -4.26 -15.80
CA PRO A 506 -5.90 -4.45 -16.33
C PRO A 506 -4.96 -5.14 -15.35
N GLU A 507 -5.08 -4.88 -14.04
CA GLU A 507 -4.31 -5.53 -12.98
C GLU A 507 -4.56 -7.03 -12.81
N LYS A 508 -5.64 -7.54 -13.41
CA LYS A 508 -6.02 -8.95 -13.42
C LYS A 508 -5.70 -9.68 -14.71
N ILE A 509 -5.38 -9.00 -15.81
CA ILE A 509 -4.96 -9.68 -17.05
C ILE A 509 -3.44 -9.71 -17.08
N VAL A 510 -2.88 -10.91 -16.92
CA VAL A 510 -1.46 -11.20 -17.18
C VAL A 510 -1.38 -11.79 -18.58
N ILE A 511 -0.54 -11.20 -19.44
CA ILE A 511 -0.32 -11.69 -20.81
C ILE A 511 0.53 -12.96 -20.76
N GLY A 512 -0.05 -14.09 -21.12
CA GLY A 512 0.63 -15.36 -21.30
C GLY A 512 1.19 -15.53 -22.70
N LEU A 513 2.45 -15.95 -22.77
CA LEU A 513 3.22 -16.12 -24.00
C LEU A 513 3.99 -17.43 -23.97
N VAL A 514 4.11 -18.11 -25.10
CA VAL A 514 5.12 -19.17 -25.25
C VAL A 514 6.52 -18.55 -25.32
N THR A 515 7.48 -19.09 -24.57
CA THR A 515 8.87 -18.58 -24.48
C THR A 515 9.78 -19.09 -25.60
N ASN A 516 9.35 -20.15 -26.28
CA ASN A 516 10.00 -20.81 -27.41
C ASN A 516 8.89 -21.32 -28.35
N PRO A 517 8.99 -21.19 -29.69
CA PRO A 517 8.01 -21.74 -30.64
C PRO A 517 7.80 -23.27 -30.54
N GLU A 518 8.72 -24.01 -29.95
CA GLU A 518 8.57 -25.44 -29.64
C GLU A 518 7.49 -25.70 -28.58
N ASN A 519 7.25 -24.73 -27.67
CA ASN A 519 6.28 -24.85 -26.57
C ASN A 519 4.82 -24.63 -27.02
N GLY A 520 4.58 -24.21 -28.25
CA GLY A 520 3.25 -23.99 -28.80
C GLY A 520 3.21 -22.99 -29.97
N GLY A 521 2.13 -23.06 -30.75
CA GLY A 521 1.88 -22.10 -31.83
C GLY A 521 1.59 -20.69 -31.29
N GLY A 522 1.85 -19.65 -32.07
CA GLY A 522 1.61 -18.25 -31.67
C GLY A 522 2.78 -17.57 -30.94
N TYR A 523 4.00 -18.11 -31.06
CA TYR A 523 5.20 -17.42 -30.58
C TYR A 523 5.38 -16.04 -31.21
N VAL A 524 5.55 -15.01 -30.38
CA VAL A 524 5.77 -13.62 -30.79
C VAL A 524 7.24 -13.25 -30.57
N PRO A 525 7.99 -12.89 -31.63
CA PRO A 525 9.39 -12.47 -31.47
C PRO A 525 9.55 -11.22 -30.60
N MET A 526 10.74 -11.06 -29.99
CA MET A 526 11.04 -9.99 -29.04
C MET A 526 10.74 -8.58 -29.56
N ASN A 527 11.00 -8.29 -30.84
CA ASN A 527 10.80 -6.97 -31.43
C ASN A 527 9.32 -6.52 -31.44
N PRO A 528 8.37 -7.22 -32.10
CA PRO A 528 6.95 -6.85 -32.02
C PRO A 528 6.41 -6.90 -30.57
N LEU A 529 6.81 -7.91 -29.79
CA LEU A 529 6.39 -8.03 -28.39
C LEU A 529 6.79 -6.79 -27.55
N SER A 530 8.00 -6.28 -27.72
CA SER A 530 8.50 -5.11 -26.99
C SER A 530 7.66 -3.85 -27.24
N MET A 531 7.17 -3.67 -28.48
CA MET A 531 6.32 -2.55 -28.87
C MET A 531 4.91 -2.68 -28.27
N VAL A 532 4.34 -3.88 -28.29
CA VAL A 532 3.04 -4.18 -27.68
C VAL A 532 3.08 -3.97 -26.16
N LEU A 533 4.03 -4.58 -25.46
CA LEU A 533 4.15 -4.44 -23.99
C LEU A 533 4.43 -2.99 -23.56
N THR A 534 5.25 -2.26 -24.33
CA THR A 534 5.51 -0.83 -24.04
C THR A 534 4.25 0.01 -24.22
N THR A 535 3.47 -0.25 -25.28
CA THR A 535 2.20 0.43 -25.57
C THR A 535 1.16 0.16 -24.50
N LEU A 536 0.94 -1.12 -24.15
CA LEU A 536 -0.04 -1.53 -23.15
C LEU A 536 0.29 -0.98 -21.75
N ARG A 537 1.57 -1.04 -21.32
CA ARG A 537 2.00 -0.43 -20.06
C ARG A 537 1.84 1.11 -20.07
N GLY A 538 2.10 1.76 -21.20
CA GLY A 538 1.92 3.21 -21.34
C GLY A 538 0.46 3.64 -21.28
N ARG A 539 -0.45 2.80 -21.79
CA ARG A 539 -1.90 3.04 -21.82
C ARG A 539 -2.59 2.66 -20.51
N TYR A 540 -2.17 1.59 -19.86
CA TYR A 540 -2.80 1.02 -18.67
C TYR A 540 -1.84 1.03 -17.47
N GLY A 541 -1.95 2.07 -16.63
CA GLY A 541 -1.08 2.24 -15.45
C GLY A 541 -1.15 1.12 -14.41
N SER A 542 -2.19 0.28 -14.44
CA SER A 542 -2.34 -0.93 -13.62
C SER A 542 -2.04 -2.23 -14.36
N PHE A 543 -1.32 -2.19 -15.50
CA PHE A 543 -0.98 -3.37 -16.33
C PHE A 543 -0.56 -4.61 -15.51
N GLY A 544 -1.32 -5.69 -15.63
CA GLY A 544 -1.22 -6.89 -14.78
C GLY A 544 0.14 -7.60 -14.86
N GLY A 545 0.78 -7.57 -16.03
CA GLY A 545 2.09 -8.15 -16.27
C GLY A 545 2.08 -9.25 -17.34
N ILE A 546 3.04 -10.15 -17.23
CA ILE A 546 3.34 -11.19 -18.22
C ILE A 546 3.70 -12.50 -17.53
N MET A 547 3.28 -13.62 -18.12
CA MET A 547 3.78 -14.96 -17.82
C MET A 547 4.46 -15.59 -19.05
N GLY A 548 5.42 -16.48 -18.81
CA GLY A 548 6.08 -17.28 -19.84
C GLY A 548 5.82 -18.78 -19.68
N TRP A 549 5.39 -19.42 -20.76
CA TRP A 549 5.24 -20.87 -20.94
C TRP A 549 6.34 -21.44 -21.85
N GLU A 550 7.39 -22.10 -21.34
CA GLU A 550 7.78 -22.26 -19.93
C GLU A 550 9.29 -22.02 -19.77
N TYR A 551 9.83 -22.19 -18.56
CA TYR A 551 11.19 -21.77 -18.24
C TYR A 551 12.27 -22.44 -19.10
N PHE A 552 12.33 -23.77 -19.14
CA PHE A 552 13.57 -24.53 -19.38
C PHE A 552 14.30 -24.25 -20.70
N ASN A 553 13.57 -23.93 -21.78
CA ASN A 553 14.10 -23.71 -23.13
C ASN A 553 13.88 -22.28 -23.66
N SER A 554 13.61 -21.33 -22.77
CA SER A 554 13.23 -19.95 -23.11
C SER A 554 14.24 -19.23 -24.01
N LEU A 555 13.77 -18.67 -25.13
CA LEU A 555 14.59 -17.84 -26.02
C LEU A 555 14.80 -16.43 -25.43
N PRO A 556 15.98 -15.79 -25.63
CA PRO A 556 17.03 -16.13 -26.60
C PRO A 556 18.06 -17.17 -26.12
N GLY A 557 18.07 -17.51 -24.83
CA GLY A 557 19.13 -18.35 -24.25
C GLY A 557 19.00 -19.85 -24.51
N GLY A 558 17.80 -20.31 -24.88
CA GLY A 558 17.50 -21.73 -25.08
C GLY A 558 17.68 -22.54 -23.80
N THR A 559 17.94 -23.84 -23.92
CA THR A 559 18.21 -24.74 -22.78
C THR A 559 19.49 -24.40 -22.01
N ALA A 560 20.48 -23.79 -22.68
CA ALA A 560 21.73 -23.40 -22.04
C ALA A 560 21.58 -22.16 -21.15
N ARG A 561 20.72 -21.20 -21.52
CA ARG A 561 20.59 -19.91 -20.80
C ARG A 561 19.12 -19.42 -20.61
N PRO A 562 18.18 -20.25 -20.14
CA PRO A 562 16.75 -19.93 -20.13
C PRO A 562 16.36 -18.65 -19.37
N TRP A 563 17.11 -18.28 -18.33
CA TRP A 563 16.87 -17.06 -17.55
C TRP A 563 17.02 -15.74 -18.34
N GLU A 564 17.64 -15.77 -19.53
CA GLU A 564 17.79 -14.56 -20.36
C GLU A 564 16.44 -13.97 -20.78
N TRP A 565 15.42 -14.80 -20.99
CA TRP A 565 14.05 -14.33 -21.25
C TRP A 565 13.52 -13.48 -20.09
N ALA A 566 13.67 -13.96 -18.84
CA ALA A 566 13.22 -13.23 -17.65
C ALA A 566 14.02 -11.94 -17.40
N ARG A 567 15.30 -11.90 -17.80
CA ARG A 567 16.13 -10.69 -17.80
C ARG A 567 15.63 -9.66 -18.82
N ASP A 568 15.35 -10.08 -20.04
CA ASP A 568 14.95 -9.16 -21.10
C ASP A 568 13.51 -8.67 -20.90
N MET A 569 12.61 -9.53 -20.38
CA MET A 569 11.29 -9.09 -19.88
C MET A 569 11.42 -8.14 -18.68
N THR A 570 12.38 -8.35 -17.77
CA THR A 570 12.66 -7.40 -16.68
C THR A 570 13.07 -6.02 -17.22
N LYS A 571 13.94 -5.96 -18.24
CA LYS A 571 14.30 -4.70 -18.92
C LYS A 571 13.08 -4.02 -19.53
N LEU A 572 12.25 -4.76 -20.25
CA LEU A 572 11.04 -4.21 -20.90
C LEU A 572 10.06 -3.65 -19.86
N LEU A 573 9.75 -4.41 -18.81
CA LEU A 573 8.75 -4.04 -17.80
C LEU A 573 9.24 -2.98 -16.81
N ARG A 574 10.52 -3.01 -16.43
CA ARG A 574 11.09 -2.28 -15.28
C ARG A 574 12.43 -1.60 -15.56
N GLY A 575 12.81 -1.39 -16.83
CA GLY A 575 14.09 -0.78 -17.20
C GLY A 575 14.41 0.56 -16.53
N HIS A 576 13.39 1.33 -16.11
CA HIS A 576 13.57 2.58 -15.34
C HIS A 576 14.13 2.38 -13.92
N LEU A 577 14.13 1.16 -13.38
CA LEU A 577 14.70 0.82 -12.06
C LEU A 577 16.20 0.51 -12.11
N PHE A 578 16.77 0.36 -13.31
CA PHE A 578 18.18 0.03 -13.50
C PHE A 578 18.90 1.22 -14.17
N PRO A 579 20.02 1.71 -13.60
CA PRO A 579 20.86 2.67 -14.31
C PRO A 579 21.33 2.07 -15.63
N GLN A 580 21.28 2.83 -16.72
CA GLN A 580 21.89 2.42 -17.98
C GLN A 580 23.40 2.35 -17.80
N SER A 581 23.94 1.14 -17.60
CA SER A 581 25.34 0.86 -17.86
C SER A 581 25.59 1.06 -19.35
N ALA A 582 26.48 1.98 -19.71
CA ALA A 582 26.81 2.26 -21.09
C ALA A 582 27.54 1.06 -21.72
N GLU A 583 26.78 0.17 -22.38
CA GLU A 583 27.35 -0.78 -23.33
C GLU A 583 27.84 0.01 -24.54
N THR A 584 29.17 0.11 -24.67
CA THR A 584 29.85 0.68 -25.82
C THR A 584 29.45 -0.10 -27.08
N ALA A 585 28.62 0.52 -27.92
CA ALA A 585 28.27 -0.02 -29.22
C ALA A 585 29.53 -0.12 -30.10
N VAL A 586 30.01 -1.34 -30.32
CA VAL A 586 30.96 -1.63 -31.39
C VAL A 586 30.17 -1.61 -32.69
N VAL A 587 30.30 -0.52 -33.44
CA VAL A 587 29.72 -0.41 -34.78
C VAL A 587 30.51 -1.30 -35.73
N THR A 588 29.95 -2.44 -36.11
CA THR A 588 30.38 -3.19 -37.28
C THR A 588 29.56 -2.76 -38.49
N ASP A 589 30.22 -2.01 -39.38
CA ASP A 589 29.72 -1.64 -40.70
C ASP A 589 29.48 -2.89 -41.57
N GLY A 590 28.47 -2.87 -42.47
CA GLY A 590 28.11 -4.06 -43.24
C GLY A 590 26.75 -4.09 -43.94
N THR A 591 26.58 -3.25 -44.97
CA THR A 591 25.74 -3.51 -46.18
C THR A 591 24.31 -4.07 -46.03
N VAL A 592 23.32 -3.20 -46.32
CA VAL A 592 21.93 -3.59 -46.66
C VAL A 592 21.79 -3.78 -48.18
N PRO A 593 21.17 -4.89 -48.64
CA PRO A 593 20.54 -4.95 -49.96
C PRO A 593 19.02 -4.69 -49.84
N THR A 594 18.54 -3.70 -50.58
CA THR A 594 17.11 -3.40 -50.74
C THR A 594 16.44 -4.34 -51.75
N THR A 595 15.23 -4.82 -51.45
CA THR A 595 14.22 -5.13 -52.49
C THR A 595 12.82 -4.75 -52.02
N ASN A 596 12.13 -3.94 -52.82
CA ASN A 596 10.72 -3.59 -52.65
C ASN A 596 9.82 -4.77 -53.05
N ALA A 597 8.68 -4.94 -52.37
CA ALA A 597 7.44 -5.38 -53.01
C ALA A 597 6.23 -4.91 -52.18
N THR A 598 5.39 -4.09 -52.80
CA THR A 598 4.04 -3.75 -52.34
C THR A 598 3.11 -4.97 -52.46
N ASN A 599 2.08 -5.07 -51.62
CA ASN A 599 0.70 -5.30 -52.11
C ASN A 599 -0.39 -5.23 -51.04
N GLU A 600 -1.49 -4.64 -51.49
CA GLU A 600 -2.84 -4.58 -50.94
C GLU A 600 -3.75 -5.49 -51.84
N ILE A 601 -4.96 -5.95 -51.50
CA ILE A 601 -5.84 -5.72 -50.34
C ILE A 601 -6.85 -6.90 -50.17
N ASP A 602 -7.37 -7.06 -48.95
CA ASP A 602 -8.68 -7.65 -48.56
C ASP A 602 -9.05 -9.16 -48.48
N ALA A 603 -10.03 -9.35 -47.56
CA ALA A 603 -11.27 -10.14 -47.53
C ALA A 603 -11.37 -11.68 -47.70
N ASP A 604 -12.09 -12.25 -46.73
CA ASP A 604 -13.04 -13.38 -46.77
C ASP A 604 -12.69 -14.68 -47.53
N ALA A 605 -12.41 -15.72 -46.73
CA ALA A 605 -12.61 -17.11 -47.11
C ALA A 605 -13.43 -17.85 -46.04
N PRO A 606 -14.66 -18.34 -46.33
CA PRO A 606 -15.45 -19.13 -45.40
C PRO A 606 -14.86 -20.54 -45.30
N GLY A 607 -14.02 -20.76 -44.30
CA GLY A 607 -13.35 -22.04 -44.07
C GLY A 607 -12.99 -22.23 -42.60
N GLY A 608 -13.99 -22.58 -41.79
CA GLY A 608 -13.78 -22.95 -40.40
C GLY A 608 -12.83 -24.14 -40.29
N LYS A 609 -11.57 -23.88 -39.97
CA LYS A 609 -10.64 -24.90 -39.48
C LYS A 609 -10.94 -25.09 -38.01
N ASP A 610 -11.30 -26.31 -37.62
CA ASP A 610 -11.56 -26.64 -36.21
C ASP A 610 -10.40 -26.17 -35.33
N VAL A 611 -10.75 -25.48 -34.24
CA VAL A 611 -9.79 -25.05 -33.23
C VAL A 611 -9.29 -26.30 -32.51
N LYS A 612 -8.12 -26.79 -32.92
CA LYS A 612 -7.50 -27.95 -32.29
C LYS A 612 -6.96 -27.55 -30.93
N VAL A 613 -7.49 -28.18 -29.88
CA VAL A 613 -6.81 -28.29 -28.59
C VAL A 613 -5.35 -28.70 -28.85
N PRO A 614 -4.36 -28.09 -28.19
CA PRO A 614 -2.98 -28.56 -28.28
C PRO A 614 -2.92 -30.08 -28.07
N LYS A 615 -2.08 -30.76 -28.85
CA LYS A 615 -1.73 -32.14 -28.49
C LYS A 615 -1.05 -32.10 -27.11
N GLN A 616 -1.13 -33.21 -26.39
CA GLN A 616 -0.35 -33.46 -25.18
C GLN A 616 1.10 -33.02 -25.47
N PHE A 617 1.61 -32.06 -24.69
CA PHE A 617 2.93 -31.48 -24.92
C PHE A 617 3.99 -32.49 -24.53
N ASP A 618 4.93 -32.77 -25.44
CA ASP A 618 6.08 -33.64 -25.19
C ASP A 618 7.10 -32.90 -24.29
N TYR A 619 6.79 -32.81 -22.99
CA TYR A 619 7.84 -32.70 -21.98
C TYR A 619 8.60 -34.02 -21.89
N TYR A 620 9.81 -34.02 -21.31
CA TYR A 620 10.56 -35.25 -21.06
C TYR A 620 9.83 -36.10 -20.00
N SER A 621 8.95 -36.97 -20.49
CA SER A 621 8.36 -38.09 -19.78
C SER A 621 9.21 -39.33 -20.05
N ASP A 622 9.54 -40.06 -18.99
CA ASP A 622 10.40 -41.23 -19.07
C ASP A 622 9.58 -42.41 -19.64
N GLY A 623 9.58 -42.55 -20.97
CA GLY A 623 9.06 -43.72 -21.66
C GLY A 623 9.82 -44.97 -21.24
N ALA A 624 9.11 -45.98 -20.73
CA ALA A 624 9.70 -47.11 -20.03
C ALA A 624 10.63 -47.97 -20.91
N ASP A 625 11.87 -48.13 -20.46
CA ASP A 625 12.81 -49.21 -20.81
C ASP A 625 13.68 -49.51 -19.56
N ASP A 626 13.16 -50.34 -18.64
CA ASP A 626 13.86 -51.44 -17.95
C ASP A 626 13.08 -51.93 -16.69
N GLU A 627 12.59 -53.18 -16.77
CA GLU A 627 11.94 -54.06 -15.77
C GLU A 627 10.60 -53.65 -15.08
#